data_AF-A0A2E6JCP2-F1
#
_entry.id   AF-A0A2E6JCP2-F1
#
_cell.length_a   1.000
_cell.length_b   1.000
_cell.length_c   1.000
_cell.angle_alpha   90.00
_cell.angle_beta   90.00
_cell.angle_gamma   90.00
#
_symmetry.space_group_name_H-M   'P 1'
#
loop_
_entity.id
_entity.type
_entity.pdbx_description
1 polymer ?
#
loop_
_entity_poly.entity_id
_entity_poly.type
_entity_poly.pdbx_seq_one_letter_code
_entity_poly.pdbx_strand_id
1 'polypeptide(L)' 'MRLKVTYDSVTRTMSVRIGIMLIAAGFALILACVAGTLQFSTFEVAGHSGIRSLAGLSVFGCMIAALGSFE' A
#
# COMPACT_ATOMS: atom_id res chain seq x y z
N MET A 1 13.70 27.00 -14.50
CA MET A 1 12.52 26.88 -13.61
C MET A 1 11.52 25.79 -14.01
N ARG A 2 11.41 25.39 -15.30
CA ARG A 2 10.47 24.35 -15.78
C ARG A 2 10.75 22.92 -15.29
N LEU A 3 12.02 22.56 -15.04
CA LEU A 3 12.39 21.20 -14.60
C LEU A 3 11.84 20.81 -13.22
N LYS A 4 11.72 21.77 -12.29
CA LYS A 4 11.24 21.49 -10.92
C LYS A 4 9.76 21.11 -10.90
N VAL A 5 8.95 21.74 -11.77
CA VAL A 5 7.51 21.48 -11.91
C VAL A 5 7.23 20.12 -12.57
N THR A 6 8.05 19.71 -13.54
CA THR A 6 7.93 18.37 -14.15
C THR A 6 8.32 17.26 -13.17
N TYR A 7 9.35 17.45 -12.35
CA TYR A 7 9.76 16.44 -11.37
C TYR A 7 8.71 16.24 -10.27
N ASP A 8 8.10 17.34 -9.83
CA ASP A 8 7.02 17.36 -8.84
C ASP A 8 5.80 16.55 -9.31
N SER A 9 5.31 16.83 -10.51
CA SER A 9 4.18 16.12 -11.13
C SER A 9 4.45 14.63 -11.40
N VAL A 10 5.67 14.25 -11.76
CA VAL A 10 6.05 12.83 -11.91
C VAL A 10 6.09 12.14 -10.55
N THR A 11 6.72 12.75 -9.54
CA THR A 11 6.82 12.20 -8.18
C THR A 11 5.43 12.00 -7.59
N ARG A 12 4.53 12.96 -7.83
CA ARG A 12 3.11 12.92 -7.45
C ARG A 12 2.34 11.77 -8.11
N THR A 13 2.53 11.60 -9.42
CA THR A 13 1.85 10.50 -10.15
C THR A 13 2.36 9.15 -9.68
N MET A 14 3.66 9.03 -9.39
CA MET A 14 4.27 7.80 -8.92
C MET A 14 3.83 7.46 -7.48
N SER A 15 3.75 8.43 -6.57
CA SER A 15 3.30 8.19 -5.19
C SER A 15 1.85 7.74 -5.15
N VAL A 16 0.95 8.38 -5.90
CA VAL A 16 -0.46 7.96 -6.00
C VAL A 16 -0.56 6.54 -6.60
N ARG A 17 0.18 6.24 -7.67
CA ARG A 17 0.19 4.89 -8.27
C ARG A 17 0.72 3.82 -7.32
N ILE A 18 1.81 4.11 -6.60
CA ILE A 18 2.40 3.20 -5.60
C ILE A 18 1.40 2.96 -4.46
N GLY A 19 0.75 4.01 -3.96
CA GLY A 19 -0.27 3.89 -2.92
C GLY A 19 -1.46 3.02 -3.36
N ILE A 20 -1.99 3.25 -4.55
CA ILE A 20 -3.09 2.43 -5.12
C ILE A 20 -2.64 0.98 -5.30
N MET A 21 -1.44 0.74 -5.81
CA MET A 21 -0.88 -0.62 -5.95
C MET A 21 -0.74 -1.33 -4.60
N LEU A 22 -0.31 -0.63 -3.55
CA LEU A 22 -0.21 -1.16 -2.20
C LEU A 22 -1.59 -1.53 -1.62
N ILE A 23 -2.60 -0.69 -1.85
CA ILE A 23 -3.99 -0.98 -1.44
C ILE A 23 -4.51 -2.22 -2.16
N ALA A 24 -4.30 -2.29 -3.48
CA ALA A 24 -4.71 -3.44 -4.29
C ALA A 24 -4.00 -4.72 -3.86
N ALA A 25 -2.70 -4.66 -3.57
CA ALA A 25 -1.93 -5.79 -3.05
C ALA A 25 -2.46 -6.24 -1.68
N GLY A 26 -2.71 -5.31 -0.75
CA GLY A 26 -3.31 -5.63 0.55
C GLY A 26 -4.68 -6.32 0.41
N PHE A 27 -5.53 -5.83 -0.48
CA PHE A 27 -6.83 -6.43 -0.77
C PHE A 27 -6.70 -7.83 -1.38
N ALA A 28 -5.80 -8.02 -2.34
CA ALA A 28 -5.54 -9.31 -2.97
C ALA A 28 -5.01 -10.34 -1.96
N LEU A 29 -4.13 -9.93 -1.04
CA LEU A 29 -3.61 -10.80 0.02
C LEU A 29 -4.72 -11.21 1.00
N ILE A 30 -5.60 -10.28 1.38
CA ILE A 30 -6.77 -10.61 2.22
C ILE A 30 -7.68 -11.60 1.49
N LEU A 31 -7.97 -11.38 0.21
CA LEU A 31 -8.75 -12.31 -0.62
C LEU A 31 -8.12 -13.70 -0.69
N ALA A 32 -6.80 -13.77 -0.86
CA ALA A 32 -6.08 -15.04 -0.88
C ALA A 32 -6.16 -15.77 0.48
N CYS A 33 -6.08 -15.04 1.58
CA CYS A 33 -6.31 -15.60 2.91
C CYS A 33 -7.75 -16.10 3.09
N VAL A 34 -8.76 -15.37 2.60
CA VAL A 34 -10.18 -15.77 2.66
C VAL A 34 -10.45 -16.98 1.76
N ALA A 35 -9.81 -17.04 0.59
CA ALA A 35 -9.87 -18.19 -0.31
C ALA A 35 -9.12 -19.42 0.21
N GLY A 36 -8.39 -19.30 1.33
CA GLY A 36 -7.61 -20.38 1.92
C GLY A 36 -6.34 -20.74 1.16
N THR A 37 -5.90 -19.92 0.20
CA THR A 37 -4.66 -20.16 -0.56
C THR A 37 -3.42 -19.69 0.20
N LEU A 38 -3.60 -18.74 1.12
CA LEU A 38 -2.57 -18.23 2.03
C LEU A 38 -3.06 -18.34 3.47
N GLN A 39 -2.15 -18.64 4.39
CA GLN A 39 -2.46 -18.71 5.80
C GLN A 39 -2.03 -17.42 6.49
N PHE A 40 -2.85 -16.89 7.41
CA PHE A 40 -2.51 -15.67 8.15
C PHE A 40 -1.21 -15.79 8.95
N SER A 41 -0.78 -17.02 9.28
CA SER A 41 0.49 -17.28 9.97
C SER A 41 1.71 -16.93 9.12
N THR A 42 1.60 -16.98 7.79
CA THR A 42 2.69 -16.57 6.88
C THR A 42 2.98 -15.07 6.97
N PHE A 43 2.00 -14.28 7.43
CA PHE A 43 2.12 -12.83 7.61
C PHE A 43 2.27 -12.43 9.08
N GLU A 44 2.50 -13.38 9.99
CA GLU A 44 2.83 -13.08 11.38
C GLU A 44 4.22 -12.45 11.46
N VAL A 45 4.24 -11.14 11.69
CA VAL A 45 5.45 -10.36 11.95
C VAL A 45 5.49 -10.01 13.43
N ALA A 46 6.62 -10.27 14.07
CA ALA A 46 6.87 -9.95 15.48
C ALA A 46 5.88 -10.59 16.49
N GLY A 47 5.33 -11.76 16.17
CA GLY A 47 4.38 -12.48 17.05
C GLY A 47 2.98 -11.86 17.10
N HIS A 48 2.66 -10.94 16.18
CA HIS A 48 1.32 -10.39 16.01
C HIS A 48 0.59 -11.02 14.83
N SER A 49 -0.72 -11.25 15.01
CA SER A 49 -1.61 -11.84 14.01
C SER A 49 -1.45 -11.16 12.64
N GLY A 50 -1.34 -11.97 11.58
CA GLY A 50 -1.16 -11.49 10.20
C GLY A 50 -2.22 -10.51 9.71
N ILE A 51 -3.42 -10.51 10.30
CA ILE A 51 -4.48 -9.53 10.03
C ILE A 51 -4.01 -8.11 10.37
N ARG A 52 -3.28 -7.92 11.48
CA ARG A 52 -2.77 -6.61 11.90
C ARG A 52 -1.68 -6.11 10.94
N SER A 53 -0.83 -7.01 10.46
CA SER A 53 0.22 -6.71 9.48
C SER A 53 -0.39 -6.28 8.14
N LEU A 54 -1.42 -7.00 7.66
CA LEU A 54 -2.18 -6.67 6.45
C LEU A 54 -2.94 -5.34 6.57
N ALA A 55 -3.57 -5.09 7.72
CA ALA A 55 -4.21 -3.81 8.00
C ALA A 55 -3.19 -2.65 7.94
N GLY A 56 -2.01 -2.83 8.55
CA GLY A 56 -0.92 -1.85 8.49
C GLY A 56 -0.46 -1.55 7.07
N LEU A 57 -0.29 -2.58 6.23
CA LEU A 57 0.08 -2.42 4.82
C LEU A 57 -0.96 -1.61 4.04
N SER A 58 -2.25 -1.87 4.27
CA SER A 58 -3.35 -1.15 3.61
C SER A 58 -3.41 0.33 4.01
N VAL A 59 -3.27 0.63 5.31
CA VAL A 59 -3.25 2.01 5.84
C VAL A 59 -2.03 2.76 5.32
N PHE A 60 -0.88 2.11 5.25
CA PHE A 60 0.34 2.70 4.70
C PHE A 60 0.18 3.04 3.20
N GLY A 61 -0.45 2.16 2.42
CA GLY A 61 -0.81 2.43 1.03
C GLY A 61 -1.73 3.65 0.88
N CYS A 62 -2.76 3.76 1.72
CA CYS A 62 -3.64 4.92 1.78
C CYS A 62 -2.88 6.21 2.14
N MET A 63 -1.96 6.14 3.09
CA MET A 63 -1.16 7.30 3.52
C MET A 63 -0.25 7.79 2.40
N ILE A 64 0.44 6.89 1.69
CA ILE A 64 1.28 7.25 0.53
C ILE A 64 0.44 7.86 -0.59
N ALA A 65 -0.72 7.29 -0.90
CA ALA A 65 -1.63 7.84 -1.90
C ALA A 65 -2.12 9.25 -1.51
N ALA A 66 -2.45 9.46 -0.23
CA ALA A 66 -2.91 10.75 0.29
C ALA A 66 -1.78 11.81 0.25
N LEU A 67 -0.56 11.45 0.64
CA LEU A 67 0.61 12.33 0.56
C LEU A 67 0.90 12.74 -0.89
N GLY A 68 0.77 11.81 -1.84
CA GLY A 68 0.84 12.12 -3.26
C GLY A 68 -0.30 12.98 -3.79
N SER A 69 -1.39 13.15 -3.03
CA SER A 69 -2.53 13.97 -3.47
C SER A 69 -2.51 15.39 -2.88
N PHE A 70 -1.79 15.61 -1.77
CA PHE A 70 -1.85 16.82 -0.94
C PHE A 70 -0.94 17.98 -1.41
N GLU A 71 -0.26 17.84 -2.54
CA GLU A 71 0.56 18.89 -3.20
C GLU A 71 -0.04 19.33 -4.55
#